data_AF-A0A8J4YES5-F1
#
_entry.id   AF-A0A8J4YES5-F1
#
_cell.length_a   1.000
_cell.length_b   1.000
_cell.length_c   1.000
_cell.angle_alpha   90.00
_cell.angle_beta   90.00
_cell.angle_gamma   90.00
#
_symmetry.space_group_name_H-M   'P 1'
#
loop_
_entity.id
_entity.type
_entity.pdbx_description
1 polymer ?
#
loop_
_entity_poly.entity_id
_entity_poly.type
_entity_poly.pdbx_seq_one_letter_code
_entity_poly.pdbx_strand_id
1 'polypeptide(L)'
;MSGSQTPRPCCVCTRREHKCVNCRCARQKRGCVNCRNGNECRNPSGREQGREREEEELGDNREPQEGQQDGRQRDIEMPESPIALTPVSSPHTPPPPQQDVPQLNIDVEEKERGNILWKGQTEEETTRWVNNTYHEIVGWSANNHFELPKCTAITKITKDMVGLINDYNLDTLFAPYALKVFFLLPKLFFQKTHQKAKTNNNVKALTRRVDLWEKNKLDELLEEAKFLQKRLPRLTLKKT
;
A
#
# COMPACT_ATOMS: atom_id res chain seq x y z
N MET A 1 -21.71 -30.73 -3.91
CA MET A 1 -22.18 -29.60 -3.08
C MET A 1 -21.69 -28.31 -3.73
N SER A 2 -22.56 -27.61 -4.45
CA SER A 2 -22.22 -26.36 -5.15
C SER A 2 -22.28 -25.22 -4.14
N GLY A 3 -21.12 -24.74 -3.68
CA GLY A 3 -21.05 -23.63 -2.73
C GLY A 3 -21.64 -22.35 -3.32
N SER A 4 -22.69 -21.82 -2.69
CA SER A 4 -23.28 -20.53 -3.03
C SER A 4 -22.28 -19.43 -2.66
N GLN A 5 -21.59 -18.88 -3.66
CA GLN A 5 -20.74 -17.71 -3.45
C GLN A 5 -21.62 -16.50 -3.14
N THR A 6 -21.44 -15.90 -1.97
CA THR A 6 -22.10 -14.66 -1.60
C THR A 6 -21.67 -13.55 -2.57
N PRO A 7 -22.64 -12.82 -3.17
CA PRO A 7 -22.32 -11.80 -4.17
C PRO A 7 -21.53 -10.66 -3.53
N ARG A 8 -20.31 -10.43 -4.00
CA ARG A 8 -19.45 -9.33 -3.54
C ARG A 8 -20.15 -7.97 -3.80
N PRO A 9 -20.13 -7.03 -2.84
CA PRO A 9 -20.75 -5.72 -3.03
C PRO A 9 -20.10 -4.96 -4.21
N CYS A 10 -20.90 -4.49 -5.19
CA CYS A 10 -20.38 -3.92 -6.45
C CYS A 10 -19.54 -2.65 -6.23
N CYS A 11 -19.83 -1.84 -5.21
CA CYS A 11 -19.20 -0.52 -5.08
C CYS A 11 -19.36 0.12 -3.70
N VAL A 12 -18.26 0.65 -3.15
CA VAL A 12 -18.29 1.61 -2.05
C VAL A 12 -18.46 3.00 -2.68
N CYS A 13 -19.70 3.41 -2.97
CA CYS A 13 -19.96 4.80 -3.39
C CYS A 13 -19.76 5.70 -2.16
N THR A 14 -18.63 6.42 -2.09
CA THR A 14 -18.25 7.27 -0.93
C THR A 14 -18.82 8.69 -0.99
N ARG A 15 -19.55 9.07 -2.05
CA ARG A 15 -20.09 10.43 -2.18
C ARG A 15 -21.48 10.51 -1.53
N ARG A 16 -21.65 11.52 -0.66
CA ARG A 16 -22.91 11.90 0.00
C ARG A 16 -24.08 12.16 -0.96
N GLU A 17 -23.82 12.38 -2.24
CA GLU A 17 -24.85 12.68 -3.23
C GLU A 17 -25.53 11.44 -3.85
N HIS A 18 -25.19 10.21 -3.43
CA HIS A 18 -25.80 8.97 -3.93
C HIS A 18 -25.69 8.73 -5.46
N LYS A 19 -24.86 9.53 -6.16
CA LYS A 19 -24.62 9.40 -7.60
C LYS A 19 -23.41 8.49 -7.86
N CYS A 20 -23.66 7.27 -8.34
CA CYS A 20 -22.60 6.35 -8.71
C CYS A 20 -22.13 6.60 -10.16
N VAL A 21 -21.59 7.80 -10.44
CA VAL A 21 -21.16 8.21 -11.81
C VAL A 21 -19.85 7.56 -12.23
N ASN A 22 -18.95 7.30 -11.26
CA ASN A 22 -17.60 6.77 -11.50
C ASN A 22 -17.42 5.31 -11.06
N CYS A 23 -18.48 4.63 -10.65
CA CYS A 23 -18.36 3.24 -10.20
C CYS A 23 -18.17 2.30 -11.40
N ARG A 24 -17.65 1.09 -11.13
CA ARG A 24 -17.45 0.05 -12.15
C ARG A 24 -18.75 -0.33 -12.85
N CYS A 25 -19.85 -0.45 -12.09
CA CYS A 25 -21.18 -0.76 -12.62
C CYS A 25 -21.62 0.31 -13.68
N ALA A 26 -21.50 1.60 -13.39
CA ALA A 26 -21.83 2.68 -14.33
C ALA A 26 -20.89 2.73 -15.55
N ARG A 27 -19.58 2.55 -15.35
CA ARG A 27 -18.61 2.48 -16.47
C ARG A 27 -18.88 1.32 -17.43
N GLN A 28 -19.47 0.23 -16.92
CA GLN A 28 -19.85 -0.93 -17.71
C GLN A 28 -21.29 -0.87 -18.24
N LYS A 29 -22.01 0.25 -18.05
CA LYS A 29 -23.43 0.40 -18.40
C LYS A 29 -24.32 -0.70 -17.80
N ARG A 30 -24.06 -1.11 -16.56
CA ARG A 30 -24.85 -2.11 -15.82
C ARG A 30 -25.48 -1.50 -14.58
N GLY A 31 -26.64 -2.05 -14.17
CA GLY A 31 -27.27 -1.73 -12.89
C GLY A 31 -26.36 -2.08 -11.70
N CYS A 32 -26.48 -1.33 -10.60
CA CYS A 32 -25.72 -1.63 -9.38
C CYS A 32 -26.42 -2.76 -8.60
N VAL A 33 -25.84 -3.96 -8.60
CA VAL A 33 -26.29 -5.07 -7.73
C VAL A 33 -25.60 -4.93 -6.37
N ASN A 34 -26.38 -4.92 -5.29
CA ASN A 34 -25.89 -4.75 -3.91
C ASN A 34 -25.11 -3.45 -3.68
N CYS A 35 -25.66 -2.31 -4.12
CA CYS A 35 -25.14 -1.02 -3.71
C CYS A 35 -25.32 -0.86 -2.19
N ARG A 36 -24.33 -0.30 -1.50
CA ARG A 36 -24.43 -0.03 -0.05
C ARG A 36 -25.63 0.87 0.30
N ASN A 37 -26.06 1.70 -0.65
CA ASN A 37 -27.23 2.58 -0.49
C ASN A 37 -28.54 1.92 -0.97
N GLY A 38 -28.56 0.60 -1.18
CA GLY A 38 -29.73 -0.15 -1.61
C GLY A 38 -30.39 0.41 -2.86
N ASN A 39 -31.72 0.60 -2.79
CA ASN A 39 -32.58 1.08 -3.87
C ASN A 39 -32.43 2.59 -4.15
N GLU A 40 -31.73 3.35 -3.30
CA GLU A 40 -31.53 4.79 -3.48
C GLU A 40 -30.34 5.12 -4.40
N CYS A 41 -29.66 4.11 -4.92
CA CYS A 41 -28.57 4.26 -5.87
C CYS A 41 -29.05 4.92 -7.17
N ARG A 42 -28.62 6.16 -7.44
CA ARG A 42 -28.91 6.88 -8.68
C ARG A 42 -27.89 6.54 -9.77
N ASN A 43 -27.77 5.26 -10.11
CA ASN A 43 -27.00 4.84 -11.29
C ASN A 43 -27.86 5.06 -12.55
N PRO A 44 -27.48 5.99 -13.46
CA PRO A 44 -28.28 6.28 -14.65
C PRO A 44 -28.44 5.08 -15.58
N SER A 45 -27.46 4.18 -15.62
CA SER A 45 -27.47 3.01 -16.53
C SER A 45 -28.38 1.87 -16.08
N GLY A 46 -28.91 1.90 -14.85
CA GLY A 46 -29.77 0.82 -14.32
C GLY A 46 -31.26 1.03 -14.55
N ARG A 47 -31.70 2.27 -14.88
CA ARG A 47 -33.13 2.61 -14.92
C ARG A 47 -33.82 2.24 -16.23
N GLU A 48 -33.07 2.15 -17.32
CA GLU A 48 -33.64 1.87 -18.65
C GLU A 48 -33.96 0.38 -18.85
N GLN A 49 -33.22 -0.54 -18.21
CA GLN A 49 -33.43 -1.99 -18.40
C GLN A 49 -34.62 -2.57 -17.61
N GLY A 50 -35.23 -1.80 -16.69
CA GLY A 50 -36.35 -2.26 -15.88
C GLY A 50 -37.74 -1.93 -16.44
N ARG A 51 -37.84 -1.04 -17.44
CA ARG A 51 -39.14 -0.52 -17.92
C ARG A 51 -39.67 -1.20 -19.17
N GLU A 52 -38.88 -2.01 -19.85
CA GLU A 52 -39.30 -2.73 -21.07
C GLU A 52 -39.84 -4.13 -20.79
N ARG A 53 -40.06 -4.52 -19.52
CA ARG A 53 -40.49 -5.88 -19.14
C ARG A 53 -41.81 -5.95 -18.35
N GLU A 54 -42.57 -4.86 -18.27
CA GLU A 54 -43.86 -4.83 -17.53
C GLU A 54 -45.10 -4.57 -18.42
N GLU A 55 -44.98 -4.60 -19.76
CA GLU A 55 -46.14 -4.48 -20.67
C GLU A 55 -46.67 -5.81 -21.26
N GLU A 56 -46.09 -6.96 -20.89
CA GLU A 56 -46.67 -8.29 -21.19
C GLU A 56 -46.85 -9.09 -19.91
N GLU A 57 -47.95 -8.86 -19.18
CA GLU A 57 -48.69 -9.92 -18.47
C GLU A 57 -49.99 -9.34 -17.90
N LEU A 58 -51.03 -9.39 -18.75
CA LEU A 58 -52.41 -9.12 -18.40
C LEU A 58 -53.10 -10.48 -18.19
N GLY A 59 -53.42 -10.80 -16.94
CA GLY A 59 -54.34 -11.87 -16.56
C GLY A 59 -53.85 -12.73 -15.40
N ASP A 60 -54.35 -12.47 -14.19
CA ASP A 60 -55.41 -13.29 -13.57
C ASP A 60 -55.72 -12.77 -12.15
N ASN A 61 -56.97 -12.96 -11.76
CA ASN A 61 -57.61 -12.50 -10.52
C ASN A 61 -56.99 -13.07 -9.25
N ARG A 62 -56.80 -12.22 -8.22
CA ARG A 62 -57.14 -12.59 -6.83
C ARG A 62 -57.26 -11.37 -5.90
N GLU A 63 -58.32 -11.43 -5.10
CA GLU A 63 -58.79 -10.47 -4.08
C GLU A 63 -57.76 -10.09 -2.99
N PRO A 64 -57.99 -8.98 -2.26
CA PRO A 64 -57.08 -8.44 -1.28
C PRO A 64 -57.34 -9.00 0.14
N GLN A 65 -56.28 -9.47 0.80
CA GLN A 65 -56.27 -9.60 2.26
C GLN A 65 -55.47 -8.46 2.88
N GLU A 66 -56.19 -7.64 3.65
CA GLU A 66 -55.66 -6.65 4.58
C GLU A 66 -54.80 -7.35 5.65
N GLY A 67 -53.56 -6.90 5.79
CA GLY A 67 -52.56 -7.44 6.72
C GLY A 67 -51.75 -6.32 7.35
N GLN A 68 -52.32 -5.76 8.41
CA GLN A 68 -51.75 -4.80 9.34
C GLN A 68 -50.58 -5.43 10.12
N GLN A 69 -49.41 -4.78 10.14
CA GLN A 69 -48.34 -4.95 11.14
C GLN A 69 -47.27 -3.86 10.90
N ASP A 70 -47.25 -2.77 11.66
CA ASP A 70 -46.85 -2.60 13.05
C ASP A 70 -45.32 -2.56 13.24
N GLY A 71 -44.89 -1.53 13.97
CA GLY A 71 -43.53 -1.04 14.03
C GLY A 71 -42.61 -1.93 14.84
N ARG A 72 -41.33 -1.96 14.45
CA ARG A 72 -40.27 -2.45 15.34
C ARG A 72 -38.98 -1.67 15.16
N GLN A 73 -38.95 -0.55 15.85
CA GLN A 73 -37.74 0.16 16.22
C GLN A 73 -36.95 -0.76 17.16
N ARG A 74 -35.77 -1.21 16.74
CA ARG A 74 -34.82 -1.89 17.62
C ARG A 74 -33.65 -0.96 17.87
N ASP A 75 -33.68 -0.32 19.03
CA ASP A 75 -32.50 0.25 19.65
C ASP A 75 -31.51 -0.89 19.93
N ILE A 76 -30.30 -0.74 19.40
CA ILE A 76 -29.17 -1.61 19.73
C ILE A 76 -28.40 -0.89 20.82
N GLU A 77 -28.69 -1.23 22.07
CA GLU A 77 -27.84 -0.91 23.21
C GLU A 77 -26.49 -1.59 23.05
N MET A 78 -25.42 -0.80 23.22
CA MET A 78 -24.05 -1.27 23.31
C MET A 78 -23.76 -1.61 24.78
N PRO A 79 -23.40 -2.86 25.13
CA PRO A 79 -23.01 -3.18 26.48
C PRO A 79 -21.59 -2.67 26.76
N GLU A 80 -21.48 -1.70 27.67
CA GLU A 80 -20.24 -1.40 28.38
C GLU A 80 -20.02 -2.49 29.43
N SER A 81 -18.97 -3.31 29.25
CA SER A 81 -18.47 -4.20 30.28
C SER A 81 -17.10 -3.70 30.76
N PRO A 82 -16.96 -3.36 32.05
CA PRO A 82 -15.67 -3.06 32.65
C PRO A 82 -14.91 -4.36 32.94
N ILE A 83 -13.74 -4.53 32.31
CA ILE A 83 -12.82 -5.64 32.61
C ILE A 83 -12.08 -5.29 33.90
N ALA A 84 -12.50 -5.89 35.01
CA ALA A 84 -11.75 -5.88 36.27
C ALA A 84 -10.53 -6.80 36.13
N LEU A 85 -9.33 -6.22 36.19
CA LEU A 85 -8.06 -6.94 36.25
C LEU A 85 -7.88 -7.50 37.67
N THR A 86 -7.95 -8.82 37.81
CA THR A 86 -7.49 -9.51 39.01
C THR A 86 -5.98 -9.80 38.91
N PRO A 87 -5.20 -9.57 39.97
CA PRO A 87 -3.78 -9.91 39.98
C PRO A 87 -3.60 -11.42 40.12
N VAL A 88 -3.03 -12.04 39.08
CA VAL A 88 -2.55 -13.43 39.12
C VAL A 88 -1.23 -13.45 39.88
N SER A 89 -1.28 -13.93 41.13
CA SER A 89 -0.10 -14.31 41.88
C SER A 89 0.51 -15.57 41.27
N SER A 90 1.62 -15.40 40.56
CA SER A 90 2.36 -16.50 39.94
C SER A 90 3.26 -17.17 40.99
N PRO A 91 3.19 -18.50 41.18
CA PRO A 91 4.09 -19.22 42.07
C PRO A 91 5.52 -19.21 41.52
N HIS A 92 6.48 -18.80 42.36
CA HIS A 92 7.91 -18.83 42.06
C HIS A 92 8.39 -20.28 41.94
N THR A 93 8.68 -20.70 40.70
CA THR A 93 9.47 -21.91 40.44
C THR A 93 10.95 -21.57 40.63
N PRO A 94 11.72 -22.36 41.40
CA PRO A 94 13.16 -22.13 41.55
C PRO A 94 13.88 -22.27 40.20
N PRO A 95 14.92 -21.45 39.94
CA PRO A 95 15.66 -21.49 38.70
C PRO A 95 16.40 -22.84 38.56
N PRO A 96 16.41 -23.45 37.36
CA PRO A 96 17.14 -24.67 37.10
C PRO A 96 18.66 -24.46 37.26
N PRO A 97 19.41 -25.51 37.65
CA PRO A 97 20.86 -25.45 37.83
C PRO A 97 21.54 -25.04 36.53
N GLN A 98 22.38 -23.99 36.61
CA GLN A 98 23.17 -23.49 35.51
C GLN A 98 24.16 -24.58 35.08
N GLN A 99 23.95 -25.16 33.90
CA GLN A 99 24.95 -26.01 33.26
C GLN A 99 26.01 -25.13 32.63
N ASP A 100 27.27 -25.37 32.99
CA ASP A 100 28.44 -24.73 32.39
C ASP A 100 28.47 -24.96 30.88
N VAL A 101 28.07 -23.94 30.13
CA VAL A 101 28.13 -23.94 28.67
C VAL A 101 29.60 -23.84 28.27
N PRO A 102 30.13 -24.79 27.46
CA PRO A 102 31.49 -24.71 26.96
C PRO A 102 31.71 -23.39 26.23
N GLN A 103 32.65 -22.58 26.72
CA GLN A 103 33.09 -21.39 26.01
C GLN A 103 33.80 -21.83 24.74
N LEU A 104 33.09 -21.78 23.62
CA LEU A 104 33.70 -21.88 22.30
C LEU A 104 34.57 -20.63 22.12
N ASN A 105 35.89 -20.82 22.23
CA ASN A 105 36.87 -19.85 21.79
C ASN A 105 36.72 -19.70 20.27
N ILE A 106 35.88 -18.75 19.85
CA ILE A 106 35.79 -18.29 18.47
C ILE A 106 37.01 -17.38 18.28
N ASP A 107 38.09 -17.97 17.77
CA ASP A 107 39.32 -17.26 17.42
C ASP A 107 39.05 -16.24 16.30
N VAL A 108 38.98 -14.97 16.70
CA VAL A 108 39.69 -13.79 16.17
C VAL A 108 40.07 -13.79 14.66
N GLU A 109 39.15 -14.13 13.77
CA GLU A 109 39.18 -13.69 12.35
C GLU A 109 37.97 -12.80 11.97
N GLU A 110 37.12 -12.43 12.95
CA GLU A 110 35.97 -11.52 12.75
C GLU A 110 36.34 -10.03 12.78
N LYS A 111 37.56 -9.68 13.21
CA LYS A 111 37.92 -8.29 13.49
C LYS A 111 38.19 -7.44 12.24
N GLU A 112 38.41 -8.07 11.08
CA GLU A 112 38.61 -7.37 9.79
C GLU A 112 37.38 -7.39 8.86
N ARG A 113 36.32 -8.15 9.19
CA ARG A 113 34.98 -7.99 8.58
C ARG A 113 34.12 -6.94 9.29
N GLY A 114 34.65 -6.37 10.38
CA GLY A 114 33.99 -5.37 11.19
C GLY A 114 33.70 -4.11 10.37
N ASN A 115 32.43 -3.73 10.33
CA ASN A 115 31.88 -2.48 9.84
C ASN A 115 31.34 -2.47 8.40
N ILE A 116 31.40 -3.57 7.63
CA ILE A 116 30.64 -3.64 6.38
C ILE A 116 29.15 -3.76 6.72
N LEU A 117 28.44 -2.64 6.62
CA LEU A 117 27.05 -2.53 7.03
C LEU A 117 26.11 -2.79 5.85
N TRP A 118 26.39 -2.19 4.70
CA TRP A 118 25.47 -2.20 3.57
C TRP A 118 26.20 -2.12 2.24
N LYS A 119 25.98 -3.10 1.36
CA LYS A 119 26.57 -3.17 0.01
C LYS A 119 28.09 -3.03 -0.03
N GLY A 120 28.80 -3.52 0.99
CA GLY A 120 30.25 -3.39 1.06
C GLY A 120 30.74 -2.03 1.58
N GLN A 121 29.84 -1.14 2.01
CA GLN A 121 30.19 0.14 2.60
C GLN A 121 30.34 0.05 4.12
N THR A 122 31.23 0.89 4.65
CA THR A 122 31.34 1.12 6.09
C THR A 122 30.08 1.78 6.66
N GLU A 123 29.91 1.74 7.97
CA GLU A 123 28.82 2.46 8.64
C GLU A 123 28.91 3.97 8.38
N GLU A 124 30.10 4.55 8.41
CA GLU A 124 30.31 5.99 8.19
C GLU A 124 29.94 6.41 6.77
N GLU A 125 30.34 5.62 5.77
CA GLU A 125 29.98 5.84 4.36
C GLU A 125 28.48 5.70 4.15
N THR A 126 27.87 4.66 4.71
CA THR A 126 26.43 4.42 4.66
C THR A 126 25.67 5.59 5.27
N THR A 127 26.05 6.01 6.48
CA THR A 127 25.45 7.13 7.20
C THR A 127 25.51 8.41 6.38
N ARG A 128 26.71 8.72 5.86
CA ARG A 128 26.93 9.91 5.05
C ARG A 128 26.07 9.90 3.80
N TRP A 129 26.08 8.78 3.06
CA TRP A 129 25.34 8.67 1.80
C TRP A 129 23.83 8.76 2.03
N VAL A 130 23.29 7.99 2.99
CA VAL A 130 21.84 7.95 3.27
C VAL A 130 21.35 9.32 3.74
N ASN A 131 22.05 9.97 4.67
CA ASN A 131 21.64 11.28 5.19
C ASN A 131 21.70 12.36 4.10
N ASN A 132 22.80 12.45 3.36
CA ASN A 132 22.95 13.45 2.29
C ASN A 132 21.89 13.25 1.19
N THR A 133 21.67 12.00 0.79
CA THR A 133 20.66 11.67 -0.21
C THR A 133 19.26 11.98 0.29
N TYR A 134 18.95 11.68 1.55
CA TYR A 134 17.66 11.99 2.15
C TYR A 134 17.38 13.50 2.22
N HIS A 135 18.35 14.28 2.66
CA HIS A 135 18.25 15.75 2.69
C HIS A 135 18.06 16.36 1.30
N GLU A 136 18.73 15.82 0.28
CA GLU A 136 18.53 16.25 -1.10
C GLU A 136 17.12 15.91 -1.60
N ILE A 137 16.66 14.66 -1.38
CA ILE A 137 15.43 14.13 -1.98
C ILE A 137 14.16 14.67 -1.32
N VAL A 138 14.18 14.97 -0.02
CA VAL A 138 12.98 15.46 0.70
C VAL A 138 12.45 16.77 0.10
N GLY A 139 13.31 17.59 -0.49
CA GLY A 139 12.93 18.84 -1.17
C GLY A 139 12.43 18.67 -2.62
N TRP A 140 12.49 17.45 -3.18
CA TRP A 140 12.16 17.22 -4.59
C TRP A 140 10.66 17.23 -4.87
N SER A 141 10.31 17.69 -6.08
CA SER A 141 8.93 17.70 -6.55
C SER A 141 8.31 16.30 -6.51
N ALA A 142 7.07 16.20 -6.03
CA ALA A 142 6.32 14.95 -5.97
C ALA A 142 5.76 14.51 -7.35
N ASN A 143 5.74 15.41 -8.34
CA ASN A 143 4.88 15.27 -9.51
C ASN A 143 5.51 14.53 -10.71
N ASN A 144 6.71 13.96 -10.56
CA ASN A 144 7.44 13.33 -11.67
C ASN A 144 7.50 11.79 -11.62
N HIS A 145 6.46 11.14 -11.10
CA HIS A 145 6.42 9.68 -11.07
C HIS A 145 5.66 9.10 -12.27
N PHE A 146 6.10 7.95 -12.79
CA PHE A 146 5.31 7.17 -13.76
C PHE A 146 4.46 6.10 -13.07
N GLU A 147 3.38 5.70 -13.73
CA GLU A 147 2.60 4.54 -13.32
C GLU A 147 3.46 3.28 -13.43
N LEU A 148 3.52 2.51 -12.35
CA LEU A 148 4.39 1.34 -12.23
C LEU A 148 4.07 0.29 -13.31
N PRO A 149 4.96 0.07 -14.31
CA PRO A 149 4.76 -0.98 -15.29
C PRO A 149 4.90 -2.37 -14.67
N LYS A 150 4.31 -3.39 -15.29
CA LYS A 150 4.56 -4.77 -14.88
C LYS A 150 5.87 -5.25 -15.51
N CYS A 151 6.99 -5.16 -14.80
CA CYS A 151 8.29 -5.63 -15.26
C CYS A 151 9.15 -6.19 -14.12
N THR A 152 10.16 -6.97 -14.48
CA THR A 152 11.10 -7.61 -13.54
C THR A 152 11.86 -6.61 -12.67
N ALA A 153 12.18 -5.42 -13.20
CA ALA A 153 12.86 -4.36 -12.47
C ALA A 153 12.03 -3.86 -11.27
N ILE A 154 10.70 -3.77 -11.40
CA ILE A 154 9.83 -3.40 -10.27
C ILE A 154 9.83 -4.49 -9.22
N THR A 155 9.75 -5.76 -9.62
CA THR A 155 9.79 -6.87 -8.66
C THR A 155 11.07 -6.83 -7.82
N LYS A 156 12.22 -6.51 -8.43
CA LYS A 156 13.49 -6.33 -7.71
C LYS A 156 13.42 -5.20 -6.68
N ILE A 157 12.96 -4.01 -7.08
CA ILE A 157 12.83 -2.86 -6.17
C ILE A 157 11.83 -3.14 -5.04
N THR A 158 10.70 -3.78 -5.36
CA THR A 158 9.71 -4.17 -4.34
C THR A 158 10.31 -5.14 -3.33
N LYS A 159 11.12 -6.11 -3.79
CA LYS A 159 11.83 -7.04 -2.91
C LYS A 159 12.78 -6.28 -1.97
N ASP A 160 13.53 -5.32 -2.50
CA ASP A 160 14.42 -4.47 -1.68
C ASP A 160 13.62 -3.63 -0.67
N MET A 161 12.51 -3.01 -1.09
CA MET A 161 11.62 -2.26 -0.20
C MET A 161 11.07 -3.12 0.95
N VAL A 162 10.68 -4.37 0.67
CA VAL A 162 10.23 -5.32 1.69
C VAL A 162 11.39 -5.71 2.61
N GLY A 163 12.59 -5.92 2.05
CA GLY A 163 13.81 -6.16 2.83
C GLY A 163 14.07 -5.05 3.84
N LEU A 164 13.98 -3.79 3.42
CA LEU A 164 14.16 -2.63 4.32
C LEU A 164 13.13 -2.56 5.43
N ILE A 165 11.86 -2.89 5.15
CA ILE A 165 10.83 -2.96 6.20
C ILE A 165 11.20 -4.06 7.22
N ASN A 166 11.68 -5.21 6.74
CA ASN A 166 12.11 -6.30 7.62
C ASN A 166 13.34 -5.92 8.43
N ASP A 167 14.34 -5.26 7.83
CA ASP A 167 15.52 -4.76 8.54
C ASP A 167 15.12 -3.84 9.69
N TYR A 168 14.17 -2.94 9.45
CA TYR A 168 13.62 -2.07 10.49
C TYR A 168 12.87 -2.85 11.58
N ASN A 169 11.99 -3.79 11.20
CA ASN A 169 11.17 -4.54 12.15
C ASN A 169 11.97 -5.53 13.00
N LEU A 170 13.06 -6.07 12.46
CA LEU A 170 13.92 -7.06 13.11
C LEU A 170 15.11 -6.43 13.85
N ASP A 171 15.18 -5.09 13.89
CA ASP A 171 16.26 -4.33 14.51
C ASP A 171 17.66 -4.80 14.07
N THR A 172 17.82 -5.02 12.75
CA THR A 172 19.13 -5.41 12.19
C THR A 172 20.10 -4.23 12.30
N LEU A 173 21.39 -4.47 12.06
CA LEU A 173 22.39 -3.39 12.03
C LEU A 173 22.01 -2.25 11.07
N PHE A 174 21.22 -2.54 10.02
CA PHE A 174 20.77 -1.56 9.04
C PHE A 174 19.47 -0.82 9.42
N ALA A 175 18.81 -1.21 10.52
CA ALA A 175 17.55 -0.63 10.98
C ALA A 175 17.54 0.92 11.08
N PRO A 176 18.61 1.59 11.57
CA PRO A 176 18.64 3.06 11.65
C PRO A 176 18.53 3.77 10.29
N TYR A 177 18.89 3.09 9.21
CA TYR A 177 18.91 3.63 7.85
C TYR A 177 17.73 3.13 7.02
N ALA A 178 17.17 1.97 7.38
CA ALA A 178 16.23 1.23 6.57
C ALA A 178 15.01 2.05 6.12
N LEU A 179 14.36 2.79 7.04
CA LEU A 179 13.22 3.64 6.68
C LEU A 179 13.61 4.83 5.81
N LYS A 180 14.77 5.46 6.05
CA LYS A 180 15.25 6.54 5.17
C LYS A 180 15.41 6.01 3.76
N VAL A 181 16.14 4.91 3.58
CA VAL A 181 16.36 4.29 2.27
C VAL A 181 15.04 3.88 1.62
N PHE A 182 14.10 3.33 2.39
CA PHE A 182 12.76 2.98 1.91
C PHE A 182 12.07 4.19 1.25
N PHE A 183 12.12 5.37 1.87
CA PHE A 183 11.56 6.59 1.31
C PHE A 183 12.35 7.16 0.12
N LEU A 184 13.65 6.85 0.00
CA LEU A 184 14.46 7.25 -1.16
C LEU A 184 14.12 6.46 -2.41
N LEU A 185 13.83 5.16 -2.28
CA LEU A 185 13.65 4.26 -3.43
C LEU A 185 12.62 4.78 -4.45
N PRO A 186 11.39 5.19 -4.09
CA PRO A 186 10.45 5.70 -5.09
C PRO A 186 10.98 6.90 -5.87
N LYS A 187 11.71 7.80 -5.20
CA LYS A 187 12.25 9.04 -5.76
C LYS A 187 13.51 8.81 -6.60
N LEU A 188 14.29 7.78 -6.32
CA LEU A 188 15.44 7.40 -7.16
C LEU A 188 14.97 6.65 -8.42
N PHE A 189 14.01 5.74 -8.27
CA PHE A 189 13.69 4.78 -9.31
C PHE A 189 12.54 5.18 -10.21
N PHE A 190 11.46 5.78 -9.68
CA PHE A 190 10.21 5.93 -10.42
C PHE A 190 10.04 7.28 -11.12
N GLN A 191 11.14 8.00 -11.33
CA GLN A 191 11.11 9.27 -12.06
C GLN A 191 10.93 9.09 -13.56
N LYS A 192 10.01 9.84 -14.18
CA LYS A 192 9.92 9.91 -15.64
C LYS A 192 11.18 10.56 -16.22
N THR A 193 11.66 10.01 -17.34
CA THR A 193 12.78 10.59 -18.09
C THR A 193 12.41 11.89 -18.81
N HIS A 194 11.11 12.06 -19.11
CA HIS A 194 10.50 13.26 -19.68
C HIS A 194 8.98 13.21 -19.45
N GLN A 195 8.31 14.37 -19.49
CA GLN A 195 6.87 14.47 -19.23
C GLN A 195 6.02 13.58 -20.16
N LYS A 196 6.45 13.43 -21.42
CA LYS A 196 5.78 12.64 -22.47
C LYS A 196 6.40 11.24 -22.66
N ALA A 197 7.13 10.72 -21.66
CA ALA A 197 7.79 9.43 -21.75
C ALA A 197 6.82 8.28 -21.92
N LYS A 198 6.98 7.55 -23.04
CA LYS A 198 6.30 6.28 -23.28
C LYS A 198 6.73 5.24 -22.24
N THR A 199 5.83 4.33 -21.89
CA THR A 199 6.07 3.25 -20.92
C THR A 199 7.36 2.48 -21.18
N ASN A 200 7.64 2.11 -22.43
CA ASN A 200 8.87 1.37 -22.79
C ASN A 200 10.15 2.14 -22.42
N ASN A 201 10.17 3.47 -22.64
CA ASN A 201 11.33 4.29 -22.27
C ASN A 201 11.52 4.36 -20.75
N ASN A 202 10.42 4.43 -19.99
CA ASN A 202 10.48 4.40 -18.52
C ASN A 202 10.93 3.02 -18.02
N VAL A 203 10.49 1.92 -18.63
CA VAL A 203 10.97 0.57 -18.30
C VAL A 203 12.47 0.44 -18.54
N LYS A 204 12.99 0.89 -19.70
CA LYS A 204 14.42 0.88 -19.98
C LYS A 204 15.23 1.70 -18.97
N ALA A 205 14.75 2.88 -18.62
CA ALA A 205 15.39 3.72 -17.62
C ALA A 205 15.37 3.05 -16.23
N LEU A 206 14.25 2.45 -15.86
CA LEU A 206 14.10 1.75 -14.59
C LEU A 206 15.05 0.55 -14.48
N THR A 207 15.14 -0.28 -15.51
CA THR A 207 16.08 -1.41 -15.54
C THR A 207 17.51 -0.93 -15.35
N ARG A 208 17.93 0.12 -16.08
CA ARG A 208 19.28 0.69 -15.92
C ARG A 208 19.54 1.21 -14.49
N ARG A 209 18.56 1.84 -13.85
CA ARG A 209 18.68 2.29 -12.44
C ARG A 209 18.83 1.14 -11.46
N VAL A 210 18.09 0.05 -11.68
CA VAL A 210 18.26 -1.20 -10.93
C VAL A 210 19.66 -1.76 -11.12
N ASP A 211 20.20 -1.73 -12.34
CA ASP A 211 21.57 -2.19 -12.57
C ASP A 211 22.61 -1.33 -11.82
N LEU A 212 22.43 0.01 -11.78
CA LEU A 212 23.29 0.90 -10.99
C LEU A 212 23.22 0.58 -9.49
N TRP A 213 22.00 0.33 -9.00
CA TRP A 213 21.78 -0.02 -7.61
C TRP A 213 22.41 -1.37 -7.24
N GLU A 214 22.19 -2.41 -8.03
CA GLU A 214 22.76 -3.75 -7.79
C GLU A 214 24.29 -3.72 -7.83
N LYS A 215 24.89 -2.85 -8.67
CA LYS A 215 26.34 -2.66 -8.78
C LYS A 215 26.93 -1.67 -7.77
N ASN A 216 26.15 -1.23 -6.78
CA ASN A 216 26.55 -0.23 -5.78
C ASN A 216 27.06 1.10 -6.37
N LYS A 217 26.60 1.49 -7.57
CA LYS A 217 26.90 2.79 -8.21
C LYS A 217 25.91 3.85 -7.75
N LEU A 218 25.89 4.09 -6.44
CA LEU A 218 24.85 4.90 -5.78
C LEU A 218 24.91 6.39 -6.17
N ASP A 219 26.11 6.94 -6.36
CA ASP A 219 26.28 8.33 -6.78
C ASP A 219 25.82 8.56 -8.22
N GLU A 220 26.11 7.64 -9.13
CA GLU A 220 25.61 7.70 -10.53
C GLU A 220 24.07 7.67 -10.56
N LEU A 221 23.46 6.83 -9.71
CA LEU A 221 22.00 6.76 -9.56
C LEU A 221 21.42 8.08 -9.04
N LEU A 222 22.04 8.66 -8.02
CA LEU A 222 21.62 9.93 -7.44
C LEU A 222 21.77 11.10 -8.43
N GLU A 223 22.89 11.17 -9.16
CA GLU A 223 23.12 12.22 -10.15
C GLU A 223 22.12 12.17 -11.30
N GLU A 224 21.76 10.98 -11.78
CA GLU A 224 20.67 10.85 -12.75
C GLU A 224 19.34 11.38 -12.18
N ALA A 225 19.01 10.97 -10.95
CA ALA A 225 17.78 11.37 -10.30
C ALA A 225 17.72 12.90 -10.08
N LYS A 226 18.84 13.54 -9.71
CA LYS A 226 18.99 15.00 -9.63
C LYS A 226 18.79 15.67 -10.99
N PHE A 227 19.41 15.13 -12.04
CA PHE A 227 19.28 15.69 -13.39
C PHE A 227 17.81 15.72 -13.85
N LEU A 228 17.05 14.67 -13.55
CA LEU A 228 15.63 14.60 -13.88
C LEU A 228 14.80 15.61 -13.09
N GLN A 229 15.08 15.77 -11.80
CA GLN A 229 14.39 16.76 -10.96
C GLN A 229 14.66 18.19 -11.40
N LYS A 230 15.92 18.52 -11.75
CA LYS A 230 16.30 19.87 -12.23
C LYS A 230 15.53 20.30 -13.48
N ARG A 231 15.10 19.34 -14.31
CA ARG A 231 14.34 19.61 -15.54
C ARG A 231 12.85 19.88 -15.32
N LEU A 232 12.34 19.62 -14.12
CA LEU A 232 10.94 19.84 -13.82
C LEU A 232 10.69 21.33 -13.63
N PRO A 233 9.55 21.86 -14.13
CA PRO A 233 9.16 23.22 -13.80
C PRO A 233 9.06 23.33 -12.28
N ARG A 234 9.76 24.29 -11.70
CA ARG A 234 9.58 24.63 -10.29
C ARG A 234 8.11 24.97 -10.10
N LEU A 235 7.48 24.40 -9.07
CA LEU A 235 6.13 24.77 -8.70
C LEU A 235 6.17 26.25 -8.31
N THR A 236 5.88 27.14 -9.25
CA THR A 236 5.56 28.52 -8.92
C THR A 236 4.26 28.44 -8.15
N LEU A 237 4.34 28.55 -6.81
CA LEU A 237 3.18 28.81 -5.97
C LEU A 237 2.49 30.01 -6.60
N LYS A 238 1.35 29.77 -7.27
CA LYS A 238 0.45 30.87 -7.63
C LYS A 238 0.08 31.50 -6.30
N LYS A 239 0.64 32.68 -6.01
CA LYS A 239 0.14 33.53 -4.93
C LYS A 239 -1.35 33.69 -5.21
N THR A 240 -2.15 33.08 -4.36
CA THR A 240 -3.61 33.16 -4.41
C THR A 240 -4.00 34.28 -3.46
#